data_AF-A0AAE1KFE2-F1
#
_entry.id   AF-A0AAE1KFE2-F1
#
_cell.length_a   1.000
_cell.length_b   1.000
_cell.length_c   1.000
_cell.angle_alpha   90.00
_cell.angle_beta   90.00
_cell.angle_gamma   90.00
#
_symmetry.space_group_name_H-M   'P 1'
#
loop_
_entity.id
_entity.type
_entity.pdbx_description
1 polymer ?
#
loop_
_entity_poly.entity_id
_entity_poly.type
_entity_poly.pdbx_seq_one_letter_code
_entity_poly.pdbx_strand_id
1 'polypeptide(L)'
;MAADSGVYTCQVTNPGGRLYREVEVVVEVPPCLTLLPRTAEVTQGERFVVKCEAVGVPVPSINWLLNAVEVIGAQVVDEGEVIP
;
A
#
# COMPACT_ATOMS: atom_id res chain seq x y z
N MET A 1 2.62 1.50 15.04
CA MET A 1 1.47 2.23 14.48
C MET A 1 0.54 1.29 13.72
N ALA A 2 1.00 0.47 12.76
CA ALA A 2 0.19 -0.66 12.26
C ALA A 2 -0.15 -1.69 13.36
N ALA A 3 0.67 -1.74 14.43
CA ALA A 3 0.52 -2.64 15.57
C ALA A 3 -0.82 -2.52 16.33
N ASP A 4 -1.54 -1.40 16.19
CA ASP A 4 -2.85 -1.23 16.83
C ASP A 4 -3.99 -1.80 15.97
N SER A 5 -3.69 -2.29 14.76
CA SER A 5 -4.66 -3.03 13.95
C SER A 5 -4.89 -4.42 14.53
N GLY A 6 -6.13 -4.89 14.48
CA GLY A 6 -6.49 -6.22 14.94
C GLY A 6 -7.96 -6.33 15.33
N VAL A 7 -8.32 -7.50 15.83
CA VAL A 7 -9.66 -7.76 16.38
C VAL A 7 -9.69 -7.37 17.85
N TYR A 8 -10.58 -6.44 18.18
CA TYR A 8 -10.83 -6.00 19.54
C TYR A 8 -12.13 -6.61 20.06
N THR A 9 -12.10 -7.11 21.29
CA THR A 9 -13.27 -7.72 21.94
C THR A 9 -13.77 -6.84 23.08
N CYS A 10 -15.00 -6.35 22.98
CA CYS A 10 -15.71 -5.75 24.09
C CYS A 10 -16.40 -6.84 24.91
N GLN A 11 -16.10 -6.92 26.21
CA GLN A 11 -16.77 -7.81 27.15
C GLN A 11 -17.60 -7.01 28.15
N VAL A 12 -18.87 -7.35 28.31
CA VAL A 12 -19.77 -6.79 29.33
C VAL A 12 -20.17 -7.89 30.30
N THR A 13 -20.07 -7.62 31.61
CA THR A 13 -20.37 -8.61 32.66
C THR A 13 -21.34 -8.03 33.67
N ASN A 14 -22.36 -8.79 34.04
CA ASN A 14 -23.26 -8.50 35.15
C ASN A 14 -23.50 -9.79 35.98
N PRO A 15 -24.24 -9.75 37.11
CA PRO A 15 -24.51 -10.96 37.90
C PRO A 15 -25.26 -12.07 37.15
N GLY A 16 -25.96 -11.73 36.05
CA GLY A 16 -26.68 -12.68 35.21
C GLY A 16 -25.84 -13.32 34.10
N GLY A 17 -24.61 -12.85 33.85
CA GLY A 17 -23.73 -13.45 32.85
C GLY A 17 -22.76 -12.49 32.16
N ARG A 18 -22.25 -12.93 31.01
CA ARG A 18 -21.26 -12.20 30.19
C ARG A 18 -21.70 -12.16 28.73
N LEU A 19 -21.47 -11.03 28.08
CA LEU A 19 -21.65 -10.83 26.64
C LEU A 19 -20.35 -10.33 26.02
N TYR A 20 -20.12 -10.72 24.76
CA TYR A 20 -18.93 -10.39 23.99
C TYR A 20 -19.33 -9.81 22.64
N ARG A 21 -18.56 -8.83 22.15
CA ARG A 21 -18.67 -8.29 20.80
C ARG A 21 -17.29 -8.04 20.23
N GLU A 22 -17.03 -8.58 19.04
CA GLU A 22 -15.79 -8.36 18.30
C GLU A 22 -15.96 -7.25 17.26
N VAL A 23 -14.89 -6.48 17.06
CA VAL A 23 -14.76 -5.45 16.03
C VAL A 23 -13.36 -5.54 15.44
N GLU A 24 -13.26 -5.56 14.11
CA GLU A 24 -11.98 -5.45 13.41
C GLU A 24 -11.60 -3.97 13.26
N VAL A 25 -10.38 -3.64 13.67
CA VAL A 25 -9.80 -2.30 13.54
C VAL A 25 -8.64 -2.40 12.56
N VAL A 26 -8.68 -1.59 11.52
CA VAL A 26 -7.59 -1.45 10.55
C VAL A 26 -7.02 -0.04 10.66
N VAL A 27 -5.72 0.07 10.95
CA VAL A 27 -5.02 1.34 10.97
C VAL A 27 -4.49 1.62 9.58
N GLU A 28 -5.04 2.66 8.95
CA GLU A 28 -4.56 3.12 7.65
C GLU A 28 -3.22 3.84 7.78
N VAL A 29 -2.35 3.60 6.81
CA VAL A 29 -1.04 4.22 6.71
C VAL A 29 -1.00 4.99 5.39
N PRO A 30 -0.78 6.31 5.42
CA PRO A 30 -0.69 7.11 4.20
C PRO A 30 0.37 6.54 3.23
N PRO A 31 0.14 6.63 1.91
CA PRO A 31 1.13 6.25 0.93
C PRO A 31 2.46 7.00 1.13
N CYS A 32 3.56 6.25 1.11
CA CYS A 32 4.92 6.78 1.17
C CYS A 32 5.74 6.16 0.04
N LEU A 33 6.41 7.01 -0.74
CA LEU A 33 7.35 6.53 -1.76
C LEU A 33 8.60 5.98 -1.07
N THR A 34 8.89 4.70 -1.27
CA THR A 34 10.12 4.04 -0.82
C THR A 34 11.20 4.09 -1.88
N LEU A 35 10.80 4.09 -3.17
CA LEU A 35 11.68 4.33 -4.29
C LEU A 35 11.12 5.46 -5.16
N LEU A 36 11.86 6.56 -5.22
CA LEU A 36 11.53 7.71 -6.06
C LEU A 36 11.96 7.44 -7.51
N PRO A 37 11.14 7.83 -8.50
CA PRO A 37 11.57 7.83 -9.89
C PRO A 37 12.75 8.78 -10.08
N ARG A 38 13.71 8.37 -10.92
CA ARG A 38 14.90 9.16 -11.25
C ARG A 38 14.86 9.56 -12.71
N THR A 39 15.48 10.69 -13.02
CA THR A 39 15.73 11.11 -14.40
C THR A 39 16.60 10.07 -15.10
N ALA A 40 16.20 9.67 -16.30
CA ALA A 40 16.98 8.81 -17.18
C ALA A 40 17.32 9.58 -18.46
N GLU A 41 18.59 9.57 -18.84
CA GLU A 41 19.04 10.03 -20.16
C GLU A 41 19.15 8.80 -21.07
N VAL A 42 18.48 8.85 -22.21
CA VAL A 42 18.31 7.68 -23.09
C VAL A 42 18.57 8.09 -24.53
N THR A 43 19.26 7.23 -25.28
CA THR A 43 19.48 7.46 -26.71
C THR A 43 18.28 6.98 -27.50
N GLN A 44 18.04 7.61 -28.66
CA GLN A 44 16.96 7.19 -29.56
C GLN A 44 17.10 5.69 -29.91
N GLY A 45 16.02 4.94 -29.68
CA GLY A 45 15.95 3.51 -29.94
C GLY A 45 16.33 2.62 -28.74
N GLU A 46 16.84 3.19 -27.66
CA GLU A 46 17.12 2.45 -26.43
C GLU A 46 15.86 2.23 -25.60
N ARG A 47 15.78 1.06 -24.96
CA ARG A 47 14.75 0.76 -23.98
C ARG A 47 15.19 1.31 -22.62
N PHE A 48 14.26 1.92 -21.90
CA PHE A 48 14.48 2.38 -20.53
C PHE A 48 13.37 1.93 -19.60
N VAL A 49 13.66 1.98 -18.30
CA VAL A 49 12.72 1.63 -17.23
C VAL A 49 12.78 2.73 -16.17
N VAL A 50 11.62 3.24 -15.77
CA VAL A 50 11.49 4.13 -14.61
C VAL A 50 10.82 3.33 -13.51
N LYS A 51 11.48 3.26 -12.35
CA LYS A 51 10.97 2.53 -11.18
C LYS A 51 10.36 3.50 -10.18
N CYS A 52 9.28 3.10 -9.54
CA CYS A 52 8.63 3.80 -8.44
C CYS A 52 8.04 2.75 -7.52
N GLU A 53 8.27 2.86 -6.22
CA GLU A 53 7.72 1.96 -5.21
C GLU A 53 7.06 2.80 -4.12
N ALA A 54 5.91 2.35 -3.66
CA ALA A 54 5.13 3.01 -2.63
C ALA A 54 4.61 1.99 -1.64
N VAL A 55 4.64 2.33 -0.35
CA VAL A 55 4.05 1.53 0.72
C VAL A 55 2.92 2.31 1.39
N GLY A 56 1.94 1.61 1.91
CA GLY A 56 0.77 2.19 2.56
C GLY A 56 -0.23 1.11 2.93
N VAL A 57 -1.20 1.47 3.76
CA VAL A 57 -2.35 0.62 4.08
C VAL A 57 -3.62 1.43 3.82
N PRO A 58 -4.45 1.06 2.83
CA PRO A 58 -4.25 -0.05 1.88
C PRO A 58 -3.07 0.17 0.93
N VAL A 59 -2.66 -0.88 0.20
CA VAL A 59 -1.55 -0.82 -0.77
C VAL A 59 -1.83 0.30 -1.79
N PRO A 60 -0.91 1.26 -1.99
CA PRO A 60 -1.14 2.39 -2.89
C PRO A 60 -1.23 1.97 -4.36
N SER A 61 -2.02 2.71 -5.14
CA SER A 61 -1.99 2.64 -6.60
C SER A 61 -0.98 3.64 -7.16
N ILE A 62 -0.26 3.26 -8.22
CA ILE A 62 0.72 4.12 -8.90
C ILE A 62 0.26 4.37 -10.33
N ASN A 63 0.10 5.65 -10.69
CA ASN A 63 -0.23 6.09 -12.04
C ASN A 63 0.92 6.91 -12.62
N TRP A 64 1.25 6.65 -13.88
CA TRP A 64 2.30 7.39 -14.59
C TRP A 64 1.70 8.44 -15.50
N LEU A 65 2.28 9.63 -15.47
CA LEU A 65 1.92 10.72 -16.38
C LEU A 65 3.12 11.12 -17.24
N LEU A 66 2.90 11.25 -18.54
CA LEU A 66 3.83 11.87 -19.48
C LEU A 66 3.21 13.19 -19.95
N ASN A 67 3.87 14.30 -19.64
CA ASN A 67 3.37 15.65 -19.97
C ASN A 67 1.91 15.88 -19.51
N ALA A 68 1.61 15.46 -18.28
CA ALA A 68 0.27 15.52 -17.66
C ALA A 68 -0.81 14.64 -18.32
N VAL A 69 -0.43 13.72 -19.22
CA VAL A 69 -1.34 12.72 -19.79
C VAL A 69 -1.01 11.35 -19.23
N GLU A 70 -2.04 10.61 -18.82
CA GLU A 70 -1.90 9.26 -18.29
C GLU A 70 -1.25 8.32 -19.32
N VAL A 71 -0.23 7.57 -18.87
CA VAL A 71 0.42 6.55 -19.69
C VAL A 71 -0.36 5.25 -19.56
N ILE A 72 -1.11 4.90 -20.61
CA ILE A 72 -1.86 3.65 -20.66
C ILE A 72 -0.88 2.49 -20.87
N GLY A 73 -0.99 1.45 -20.02
CA GLY A 73 -0.18 0.23 -20.14
C GLY A 73 1.11 0.22 -19.33
N ALA A 74 1.34 1.23 -18.48
CA ALA A 74 2.38 1.14 -17.46
C ALA A 74 2.13 -0.09 -16.58
N GLN A 75 3.13 -0.96 -16.45
CA GLN A 75 3.03 -2.17 -15.65
C GLN A 75 3.27 -1.79 -14.19
N VAL A 76 2.25 -1.96 -13.34
CA VAL A 76 2.44 -1.98 -11.89
C VAL A 76 3.00 -3.35 -11.56
N VAL A 77 4.30 -3.41 -11.30
CA VAL A 77 4.95 -4.63 -10.85
C VAL A 77 4.75 -4.68 -9.34
N ASP A 78 3.78 -5.47 -8.89
CA ASP A 78 3.64 -5.80 -7.48
C ASP A 78 4.76 -6.79 -7.15
N GLU A 79 5.92 -6.31 -6.67
CA GLU A 79 6.96 -7.19 -6.12
C GLU A 79 6.53 -7.69 -4.73
N GLY A 80 5.45 -8.46 -4.71
CA GLY A 80 5.05 -9.27 -3.57
C GLY A 80 5.67 -10.66 -3.68
N GLU A 81 6.90 -10.85 -3.18
CA GLU A 81 7.26 -12.02 -2.36
C GLU A 81 8.68 -11.90 -1.80
N VAL A 82 8.79 -11.69 -0.48
CA VAL A 82 9.97 -12.12 0.28
C VAL A 82 9.66 -13.54 0.75
N ILE A 83 10.15 -14.54 0.01
CA ILE A 83 10.19 -15.93 0.46
C ILE A 83 11.52 -16.13 1.22
N PRO A 84 11.52 -16.78 2.41
CA PRO A 84 12.68 -16.91 3.30
C PRO A 84 13.90 -17.60 2.70
#